data_AF-A0A847J655-F1
#
_entry.id   AF-A0A847J655-F1
#
_cell.length_a   1.000
_cell.length_b   1.000
_cell.length_c   1.000
_cell.angle_alpha   90.00
_cell.angle_beta   90.00
_cell.angle_gamma   90.00
#
_symmetry.space_group_name_H-M   'P 1'
#
loop_
_entity.id
_entity.type
_entity.pdbx_description
1 polymer ?
#
loop_
_entity_poly.entity_id
_entity_poly.type
_entity_poly.pdbx_seq_one_letter_code
_entity_poly.pdbx_strand_id
1 'polypeptide(L)'
;MKIEEIQEGSFYRDKRVARGFHQVDILDNTITASTLSRFENGNTQLKAETLFHLIEKIGMTASEYDNARRHYRLNRMDKLYDNLNHIMFLGKESLAESEKFIITSPKDRFEKLSNILIKAVLEDVTGKSYISPVDKQLVGDYLFNIEYWSEFEMRVLYYTRFILDTGDLCDFGELLIKRTQHFYQGEIKRLFLATLSSLYGVLVERQAFREASYFRAFLQEKVTQKELEVFICFNIEKLAHDYLLDRTKKNLTQIEDYLNKIETIGVTVLVKFYREWLKKLESKPVTN
;
A
#
# COMPACT_ATOMS: atom_id res chain seq x y z
N MET A 1 -29.22 -4.07 -1.72
CA MET A 1 -28.85 -4.94 -2.87
C MET A 1 -28.69 -6.34 -2.31
N LYS A 2 -29.61 -7.26 -2.61
CA LYS A 2 -29.47 -8.66 -2.20
C LYS A 2 -28.21 -9.19 -2.87
N ILE A 3 -27.27 -9.71 -2.10
CA ILE A 3 -26.18 -10.52 -2.63
C ILE A 3 -26.89 -11.75 -3.20
N GLU A 4 -26.89 -11.94 -4.51
CA GLU A 4 -27.24 -13.24 -5.08
C GLU A 4 -26.31 -14.25 -4.42
N GLU A 5 -26.87 -15.22 -3.72
CA GLU A 5 -26.11 -16.23 -3.02
C GLU A 5 -25.44 -17.10 -4.09
N ILE A 6 -24.17 -16.79 -4.37
CA ILE A 6 -23.39 -17.56 -5.33
C ILE A 6 -23.28 -18.96 -4.76
N GLN A 7 -23.84 -19.93 -5.48
CA GLN A 7 -23.66 -21.32 -5.16
C GLN A 7 -22.22 -21.71 -5.49
N GLU A 8 -21.37 -21.75 -4.47
CA GLU A 8 -19.92 -21.92 -4.56
C GLU A 8 -19.49 -23.09 -5.46
N GLY A 9 -20.22 -24.20 -5.39
CA GLY A 9 -19.96 -25.38 -6.20
C GLY A 9 -20.21 -25.20 -7.69
N SER A 10 -21.32 -24.57 -8.09
CA SER A 10 -21.59 -24.35 -9.51
C SER A 10 -20.65 -23.30 -10.09
N PHE A 11 -20.31 -22.27 -9.30
CA PHE A 11 -19.29 -21.31 -9.70
C PHE A 11 -17.93 -21.97 -9.93
N TYR A 12 -17.47 -22.84 -9.03
CA TYR A 12 -16.25 -23.62 -9.24
C TYR A 12 -16.32 -24.48 -10.51
N ARG A 13 -17.43 -25.20 -10.72
CA ARG A 13 -17.65 -26.03 -11.92
C ARG A 13 -17.50 -25.21 -13.20
N ASP A 14 -18.12 -24.03 -13.24
CA ASP A 14 -18.08 -23.15 -14.41
C ASP A 14 -16.64 -22.69 -14.69
N LYS A 15 -15.87 -22.34 -13.66
CA LYS A 15 -14.44 -22.00 -13.80
C LYS A 15 -13.60 -23.19 -14.26
N ARG A 16 -13.82 -24.38 -13.69
CA ARG A 16 -13.11 -25.59 -14.08
C ARG A 16 -13.35 -25.95 -15.54
N VAL A 17 -14.62 -25.99 -15.97
CA VAL A 17 -15.00 -26.33 -17.35
C VAL A 17 -14.51 -25.28 -18.35
N ALA A 18 -14.63 -23.99 -18.02
CA ALA A 18 -14.13 -22.91 -18.89
C ALA A 18 -12.61 -22.96 -19.12
N ARG A 19 -11.86 -23.60 -18.21
CA ARG A 19 -10.41 -23.80 -18.30
C ARG A 19 -10.03 -25.16 -18.91
N GLY A 20 -11.02 -25.93 -19.37
CA GLY A 20 -10.82 -27.20 -20.08
C GLY A 20 -10.57 -28.41 -19.19
N PHE A 21 -10.74 -28.30 -17.87
CA PHE A 21 -10.55 -29.43 -16.95
C PHE A 21 -11.84 -30.25 -16.82
N HIS A 22 -11.72 -31.57 -16.88
CA HIS A 22 -12.75 -32.52 -16.50
C HIS A 22 -12.66 -32.84 -14.99
N GLN A 23 -13.70 -33.47 -14.42
CA GLN A 23 -13.68 -33.84 -13.00
C GLN A 23 -12.51 -34.79 -12.68
N VAL A 24 -12.20 -35.71 -13.59
CA VAL A 24 -11.12 -36.70 -13.42
C VAL A 24 -9.74 -36.04 -13.25
N ASP A 25 -9.52 -34.88 -13.86
CA ASP A 25 -8.25 -34.14 -13.79
C ASP A 25 -8.02 -33.49 -12.41
N ILE A 26 -9.10 -33.37 -11.61
CA ILE A 26 -9.07 -32.74 -10.28
C ILE A 26 -8.85 -33.77 -9.18
N LEU A 27 -9.27 -35.02 -9.39
CA LEU A 27 -9.31 -36.03 -8.34
C LEU A 27 -7.92 -36.38 -7.83
N ASP A 28 -7.83 -36.56 -6.52
CA ASP A 28 -6.66 -37.09 -5.83
C ASP A 28 -7.06 -37.54 -4.41
N ASN A 29 -6.07 -37.73 -3.53
CA ASN A 29 -6.28 -38.16 -2.16
C ASN A 29 -7.08 -37.15 -1.30
N THR A 30 -7.26 -35.91 -1.76
CA THR A 30 -8.01 -34.87 -1.05
C THR A 30 -9.50 -34.87 -1.38
N ILE A 31 -9.89 -35.36 -2.58
CA ILE A 31 -11.28 -35.31 -3.04
C ILE A 31 -11.66 -36.49 -3.95
N THR A 32 -12.79 -37.11 -3.65
CA THR A 32 -13.35 -38.20 -4.47
C THR A 32 -14.30 -37.67 -5.55
N ALA A 33 -14.50 -38.44 -6.62
CA ALA A 33 -15.45 -38.11 -7.69
C ALA A 33 -16.86 -37.80 -7.17
N SER A 34 -17.35 -38.60 -6.22
CA SER A 34 -18.68 -38.41 -5.61
C SER A 34 -18.76 -37.10 -4.83
N THR A 35 -17.73 -36.75 -4.06
CA THR A 35 -17.70 -35.50 -3.30
C THR A 35 -17.58 -34.29 -4.21
N LEU A 36 -16.69 -34.33 -5.21
CA LEU A 36 -16.56 -33.26 -6.20
C LEU A 36 -17.88 -33.03 -6.96
N SER A 37 -18.52 -34.09 -7.44
CA SER A 37 -19.80 -34.00 -8.15
C SER A 37 -20.92 -33.46 -7.24
N ARG A 38 -21.02 -33.91 -5.99
CA ARG A 38 -21.99 -33.34 -5.05
C ARG A 38 -21.71 -31.87 -4.75
N PHE A 39 -20.44 -31.47 -4.63
CA PHE A 39 -20.07 -30.08 -4.40
C PHE A 39 -20.48 -29.22 -5.59
N GLU A 40 -20.11 -29.60 -6.81
CA GLU A 40 -20.40 -28.84 -8.03
C GLU A 40 -21.89 -28.69 -8.34
N ASN A 41 -22.72 -29.60 -7.82
CA ASN A 41 -24.18 -29.53 -7.91
C ASN A 41 -24.82 -28.86 -6.67
N GLY A 42 -24.01 -28.39 -5.71
CA GLY A 42 -24.41 -27.74 -4.46
C GLY A 42 -25.13 -28.64 -3.46
N ASN A 43 -24.94 -29.95 -3.57
CA ASN A 43 -25.45 -30.94 -2.63
C ASN A 43 -24.56 -31.11 -1.39
N THR A 44 -23.35 -30.53 -1.40
CA THR A 44 -22.46 -30.51 -0.25
C THR A 44 -21.57 -29.26 -0.27
N GLN A 45 -21.08 -28.85 0.91
CA GLN A 45 -20.06 -27.81 1.04
C GLN A 45 -18.69 -28.47 1.24
N LEU A 46 -17.64 -27.80 0.75
CA LEU A 46 -16.26 -28.21 1.02
C LEU A 46 -15.69 -27.45 2.22
N LYS A 47 -14.72 -28.06 2.89
CA LYS A 47 -13.84 -27.34 3.79
C LYS A 47 -13.00 -26.33 2.99
N ALA A 48 -12.61 -25.24 3.62
CA ALA A 48 -11.79 -24.20 2.99
C ALA A 48 -10.47 -24.77 2.44
N GLU A 49 -9.79 -25.65 3.18
CA GLU A 49 -8.56 -26.33 2.75
C GLU A 49 -8.74 -27.08 1.42
N THR A 50 -9.86 -27.78 1.25
CA THR A 50 -10.17 -28.52 0.03
C THR A 50 -10.49 -27.56 -1.10
N LEU A 51 -11.26 -26.51 -0.84
CA LEU A 51 -11.60 -25.50 -1.86
C LEU A 51 -10.34 -24.80 -2.40
N PHE A 52 -9.41 -24.38 -1.54
CA PHE A 52 -8.16 -23.77 -1.99
C PHE A 52 -7.32 -24.73 -2.84
N HIS A 53 -7.23 -26.00 -2.43
CA HIS A 53 -6.58 -27.04 -3.23
C HIS A 53 -7.24 -27.19 -4.62
N LEU A 54 -8.57 -27.18 -4.70
CA LEU A 54 -9.27 -27.26 -5.98
C LEU A 54 -9.02 -26.03 -6.87
N ILE A 55 -8.98 -24.84 -6.29
CA ILE A 55 -8.68 -23.59 -7.00
C ILE A 55 -7.28 -23.65 -7.62
N GLU A 56 -6.30 -24.15 -6.87
CA GLU A 56 -4.92 -24.34 -7.36
C GLU A 56 -4.84 -25.40 -8.47
N LYS A 57 -5.61 -26.49 -8.37
CA LYS A 57 -5.67 -27.55 -9.41
C LYS A 57 -6.10 -27.04 -10.78
N ILE A 58 -6.97 -26.03 -10.82
CA ILE A 58 -7.38 -25.39 -12.08
C ILE A 58 -6.43 -24.24 -12.48
N GLY A 59 -5.30 -24.08 -11.79
CA GLY A 59 -4.29 -23.06 -12.08
C GLY A 59 -4.75 -21.64 -11.77
N MET A 60 -5.58 -21.46 -10.74
CA MET A 60 -6.00 -20.15 -10.25
C MET A 60 -5.41 -19.93 -8.85
N THR A 61 -5.19 -18.66 -8.50
CA THR A 61 -4.96 -18.24 -7.12
C THR A 61 -6.30 -18.02 -6.41
N ALA A 62 -6.29 -18.07 -5.07
CA ALA A 62 -7.46 -17.71 -4.27
C ALA A 62 -7.95 -16.27 -4.55
N SER A 63 -7.03 -15.34 -4.82
CA SER A 63 -7.33 -13.95 -5.15
C SER A 63 -8.06 -13.82 -6.49
N GLU A 64 -7.57 -14.47 -7.53
CA GLU A 64 -8.23 -14.48 -8.85
C GLU A 64 -9.62 -15.10 -8.79
N TYR A 65 -9.76 -16.18 -8.04
CA TYR A 65 -11.02 -16.87 -7.84
C TYR A 65 -12.04 -15.98 -7.12
N ASP A 66 -11.64 -15.34 -6.01
CA ASP A 66 -12.53 -14.42 -5.27
C ASP A 66 -12.90 -13.17 -6.09
N ASN A 67 -11.96 -12.62 -6.87
CA ASN A 67 -12.23 -11.53 -7.79
C ASN A 67 -13.27 -11.93 -8.84
N ALA A 68 -13.10 -13.10 -9.48
CA ALA A 68 -14.06 -13.60 -10.44
C ALA A 68 -15.43 -13.88 -9.80
N ARG A 69 -15.45 -14.38 -8.56
CA ARG A 69 -16.67 -14.63 -7.77
C ARG A 69 -17.43 -13.34 -7.51
N ARG A 70 -16.73 -12.24 -7.25
CA ARG A 70 -17.34 -10.91 -7.08
C ARG A 70 -17.68 -10.21 -8.39
N HIS A 71 -17.62 -10.89 -9.54
CA HIS A 71 -17.73 -10.28 -10.87
C HIS A 71 -16.77 -9.11 -11.07
N TYR A 72 -15.55 -9.23 -10.53
CA TYR A 72 -14.50 -8.21 -10.54
C TYR A 72 -14.92 -6.89 -9.89
N ARG A 73 -15.96 -6.89 -9.06
CA ARG A 73 -16.34 -5.73 -8.25
C ARG A 73 -15.39 -5.60 -7.08
N LEU A 74 -14.87 -4.40 -6.90
CA LEU A 74 -14.01 -4.01 -5.80
C LEU A 74 -14.66 -4.32 -4.44
N ASN A 75 -13.93 -5.00 -3.56
CA ASN A 75 -14.31 -5.15 -2.16
C ASN A 75 -14.08 -3.82 -1.42
N ARG A 76 -14.38 -3.78 -0.11
CA ARG A 76 -14.25 -2.54 0.66
C ARG A 76 -12.80 -2.03 0.78
N MET A 77 -11.82 -2.93 0.83
CA MET A 77 -10.39 -2.60 0.86
C MET A 77 -9.95 -2.04 -0.49
N ASP A 78 -10.31 -2.73 -1.57
CA ASP A 78 -9.96 -2.32 -2.94
C ASP A 78 -10.51 -0.91 -3.22
N LYS A 79 -11.77 -0.65 -2.86
CA LYS A 79 -12.39 0.69 -2.99
C LYS A 79 -11.64 1.76 -2.20
N LEU A 80 -11.21 1.45 -0.98
CA LEU A 80 -10.44 2.39 -0.17
C LEU A 80 -9.12 2.74 -0.87
N TYR A 81 -8.37 1.73 -1.34
CA TYR A 81 -7.07 1.96 -1.97
C TYR A 81 -7.20 2.68 -3.31
N ASP A 82 -8.24 2.38 -4.09
CA ASP A 82 -8.55 3.14 -5.30
C ASP A 82 -8.89 4.60 -5.00
N ASN A 83 -9.67 4.87 -3.95
CA ASN A 83 -9.95 6.24 -3.52
C ASN A 83 -8.67 6.96 -3.06
N LEU A 84 -7.80 6.31 -2.28
CA LEU A 84 -6.54 6.92 -1.83
C LEU A 84 -5.60 7.24 -3.01
N ASN A 85 -5.50 6.34 -3.98
CA ASN A 85 -4.75 6.57 -5.21
C ASN A 85 -5.37 7.69 -6.06
N HIS A 86 -6.71 7.73 -6.16
CA HIS A 86 -7.43 8.80 -6.86
C HIS A 86 -7.06 10.17 -6.29
N ILE A 87 -7.09 10.33 -4.95
CA ILE A 87 -6.74 11.59 -4.28
C ILE A 87 -5.27 11.95 -4.53
N MET A 88 -4.37 10.98 -4.43
CA MET A 88 -2.93 11.20 -4.57
C MET A 88 -2.51 11.63 -5.99
N PHE A 89 -3.13 11.06 -7.04
CA PHE A 89 -2.64 11.18 -8.41
C PHE A 89 -3.46 12.10 -9.33
N LEU A 90 -4.70 12.46 -9.00
CA LEU A 90 -5.49 13.40 -9.83
C LEU A 90 -5.32 14.87 -9.42
N GLY A 91 -4.57 15.14 -8.36
CA GLY A 91 -4.28 16.50 -7.92
C GLY A 91 -5.54 17.28 -7.50
N LYS A 92 -5.42 18.61 -7.43
CA LYS A 92 -6.44 19.49 -6.84
C LYS A 92 -7.75 19.60 -7.64
N GLU A 93 -7.81 19.07 -8.87
CA GLU A 93 -8.92 19.31 -9.81
C GLU A 93 -10.24 18.63 -9.41
N SER A 94 -10.23 17.75 -8.39
CA SER A 94 -11.46 17.17 -7.84
C SER A 94 -11.53 17.20 -6.30
N LEU A 95 -10.92 18.19 -5.63
CA LEU A 95 -10.87 18.22 -4.17
C LEU A 95 -12.27 18.05 -3.51
N ALA A 96 -13.29 18.72 -4.04
CA ALA A 96 -14.66 18.59 -3.54
C ALA A 96 -15.26 17.19 -3.76
N GLU A 97 -14.85 16.46 -4.80
CA GLU A 97 -15.25 15.06 -4.99
C GLU A 97 -14.47 14.14 -4.05
N SER A 98 -13.18 14.44 -3.83
CA SER A 98 -12.31 13.68 -2.94
C SER A 98 -12.76 13.76 -1.47
N GLU A 99 -13.25 14.91 -1.03
CA GLU A 99 -13.82 15.08 0.31
C GLU A 99 -15.08 14.22 0.53
N LYS A 100 -15.83 13.87 -0.53
CA LYS A 100 -17.01 12.98 -0.43
C LYS A 100 -16.64 11.55 -0.06
N PHE A 101 -15.37 11.16 -0.16
CA PHE A 101 -14.91 9.86 0.32
C PHE A 101 -14.87 9.78 1.86
N ILE A 102 -14.87 10.91 2.57
CA ILE A 102 -14.93 10.92 4.03
C ILE A 102 -16.30 10.43 4.50
N ILE A 103 -16.30 9.32 5.24
CA ILE A 103 -17.52 8.71 5.79
C ILE A 103 -18.01 9.55 6.97
N THR A 104 -19.23 10.10 6.89
CA THR A 104 -19.78 11.00 7.91
C THR A 104 -20.10 10.33 9.25
N SER A 105 -20.34 9.01 9.26
CA SER A 105 -20.67 8.25 10.47
C SER A 105 -20.03 6.86 10.43
N PRO A 106 -18.70 6.77 10.65
CA PRO A 106 -17.97 5.51 10.55
C PRO A 106 -18.41 4.56 11.67
N LYS A 107 -18.82 3.35 11.28
CA LYS A 107 -19.51 2.39 12.15
C LYS A 107 -18.56 1.41 12.81
N ASP A 108 -17.48 1.04 12.13
CA ASP A 108 -16.52 0.06 12.61
C ASP A 108 -15.09 0.62 12.66
N ARG A 109 -14.16 -0.16 13.22
CA ARG A 109 -12.74 0.24 13.34
C ARG A 109 -12.10 0.50 11.97
N PHE A 110 -12.50 -0.26 10.96
CA PHE A 110 -11.96 -0.11 9.61
C PHE A 110 -12.44 1.18 8.95
N GLU A 111 -13.71 1.55 9.05
CA GLU A 111 -14.23 2.81 8.50
C GLU A 111 -13.59 4.01 9.21
N LYS A 112 -13.37 3.92 10.52
CA LYS A 112 -12.64 4.96 11.29
C LYS A 112 -11.22 5.13 10.76
N LEU A 113 -10.46 4.04 10.60
CA LEU A 113 -9.10 4.09 10.05
C LEU A 113 -9.11 4.55 8.58
N SER A 114 -10.05 4.08 7.77
CA SER A 114 -10.24 4.48 6.38
C SER A 114 -10.41 5.99 6.25
N ASN A 115 -11.24 6.58 7.11
CA ASN A 115 -11.41 8.03 7.17
C ASN A 115 -10.10 8.75 7.50
N ILE A 116 -9.31 8.23 8.44
CA ILE A 116 -8.02 8.83 8.79
C ILE A 116 -7.06 8.75 7.62
N LEU A 117 -7.02 7.63 6.88
CA LEU A 117 -6.20 7.51 5.67
C LEU A 117 -6.61 8.53 4.60
N ILE A 118 -7.92 8.69 4.35
CA ILE A 118 -8.44 9.65 3.38
C ILE A 118 -8.08 11.08 3.80
N LYS A 119 -8.34 11.44 5.06
CA LYS A 119 -7.96 12.75 5.62
C LYS A 119 -6.47 13.00 5.51
N ALA A 120 -5.64 11.99 5.77
CA ALA A 120 -4.19 12.12 5.72
C ALA A 120 -3.74 12.41 4.26
N VAL A 121 -4.21 11.65 3.28
CA VAL A 121 -3.85 11.92 1.88
C VAL A 121 -4.37 13.29 1.41
N LEU A 122 -5.57 13.69 1.83
CA LEU A 122 -6.10 15.02 1.56
C LEU A 122 -5.22 16.13 2.13
N GLU A 123 -4.77 15.98 3.39
CA GLU A 123 -3.88 16.93 4.04
C GLU A 123 -2.51 17.01 3.35
N ASP A 124 -1.92 15.86 2.99
CA ASP A 124 -0.62 15.79 2.30
C ASP A 124 -0.65 16.50 0.94
N VAL A 125 -1.70 16.24 0.15
CA VAL A 125 -1.86 16.80 -1.22
C VAL A 125 -2.28 18.27 -1.21
N THR A 126 -3.11 18.69 -0.24
CA THR A 126 -3.68 20.05 -0.25
C THR A 126 -2.94 21.04 0.65
N GLY A 127 -2.28 20.55 1.70
CA GLY A 127 -1.74 21.36 2.80
C GLY A 127 -2.80 21.92 3.76
N LYS A 128 -4.09 21.57 3.60
CA LYS A 128 -5.14 21.94 4.55
C LYS A 128 -5.18 20.94 5.70
N SER A 129 -5.50 21.42 6.90
CA SER A 129 -5.65 20.54 8.06
C SER A 129 -6.96 19.74 7.99
N TYR A 130 -6.85 18.41 7.96
CA TYR A 130 -7.95 17.46 8.06
C TYR A 130 -7.79 16.52 9.26
N ILE A 131 -6.55 16.31 9.73
CA ILE A 131 -6.21 15.39 10.80
C ILE A 131 -6.30 16.10 12.15
N SER A 132 -7.04 15.47 13.07
CA SER A 132 -7.11 15.92 14.46
C SER A 132 -6.06 15.22 15.34
N PRO A 133 -5.74 15.75 16.54
CA PRO A 133 -4.90 15.05 17.51
C PRO A 133 -5.46 13.67 17.91
N VAL A 134 -6.79 13.53 17.93
CA VAL A 134 -7.47 12.24 18.21
C VAL A 134 -7.23 11.23 17.09
N ASP A 135 -7.27 11.67 15.82
CA ASP A 135 -6.95 10.82 14.68
C ASP A 135 -5.51 10.32 14.76
N LYS A 136 -4.54 11.21 15.10
CA LYS A 136 -3.14 10.84 15.30
C LYS A 136 -2.98 9.78 16.40
N GLN A 137 -3.58 10.02 17.57
CA GLN A 137 -3.51 9.08 18.69
C GLN A 137 -4.11 7.72 18.32
N LEU A 138 -5.25 7.71 17.63
CA LEU A 138 -5.90 6.47 17.20
C LEU A 138 -4.98 5.63 16.30
N VAL A 139 -4.25 6.26 15.38
CA VAL A 139 -3.32 5.55 14.48
C VAL A 139 -2.11 5.01 15.23
N GLY A 140 -1.51 5.81 16.12
CA GLY A 140 -0.41 5.35 16.97
C GLY A 140 -0.84 4.13 17.80
N ASP A 141 -1.92 4.27 18.57
CA ASP A 141 -2.49 3.20 19.40
C ASP A 141 -2.86 1.97 18.55
N TYR A 142 -3.37 2.16 17.34
CA TYR A 142 -3.67 1.07 16.42
C TYR A 142 -2.40 0.28 16.08
N LEU A 143 -1.38 0.95 15.55
CA LEU A 143 -0.18 0.32 15.02
C LEU A 143 0.65 -0.35 16.13
N PHE A 144 0.75 0.26 17.32
CA PHE A 144 1.45 -0.32 18.47
C PHE A 144 0.77 -1.59 19.02
N ASN A 145 -0.55 -1.67 18.95
CA ASN A 145 -1.29 -2.80 19.51
C ASN A 145 -1.45 -3.98 18.55
N ILE A 146 -1.00 -3.88 17.29
CA ILE A 146 -1.04 -5.01 16.34
C ILE A 146 0.30 -5.73 16.33
N GLU A 147 0.29 -6.96 16.84
CA GLU A 147 1.49 -7.80 16.89
C GLU A 147 1.95 -8.21 15.49
N TYR A 148 1.06 -8.64 14.58
CA TYR A 148 1.41 -9.10 13.23
C TYR A 148 0.79 -8.21 12.17
N TRP A 149 1.64 -7.47 11.46
CA TRP A 149 1.20 -6.54 10.42
C TRP A 149 0.89 -7.29 9.13
N SER A 150 -0.22 -6.91 8.50
CA SER A 150 -0.59 -7.29 7.15
C SER A 150 -0.33 -6.13 6.18
N GLU A 151 -0.77 -6.28 4.92
CA GLU A 151 -0.82 -5.20 3.95
C GLU A 151 -1.56 -3.96 4.50
N PHE A 152 -2.62 -4.17 5.28
CA PHE A 152 -3.43 -3.06 5.79
C PHE A 152 -2.64 -2.18 6.75
N GLU A 153 -1.95 -2.74 7.75
CA GLU A 153 -1.12 -1.98 8.68
C GLU A 153 0.01 -1.23 7.96
N MET A 154 0.64 -1.87 6.97
CA MET A 154 1.67 -1.20 6.16
C MET A 154 1.13 -0.02 5.37
N ARG A 155 -0.09 -0.12 4.84
CA ARG A 155 -0.75 1.02 4.18
C ARG A 155 -1.19 2.09 5.18
N VAL A 156 -1.62 1.70 6.38
CA VAL A 156 -1.89 2.65 7.44
C VAL A 156 -0.65 3.48 7.71
N LEU A 157 0.48 2.84 8.01
CA LEU A 157 1.74 3.55 8.21
C LEU A 157 2.14 4.38 6.97
N TYR A 158 2.07 3.81 5.76
CA TYR A 158 2.43 4.50 4.53
C TYR A 158 1.67 5.83 4.39
N TYR A 159 0.34 5.82 4.51
CA TYR A 159 -0.47 7.03 4.27
C TYR A 159 -0.48 7.98 5.47
N THR A 160 -0.22 7.52 6.70
CA THR A 160 -0.24 8.38 7.91
C THR A 160 1.15 8.75 8.45
N ARG A 161 2.23 8.32 7.80
CA ARG A 161 3.60 8.57 8.27
C ARG A 161 3.89 10.02 8.68
N PHE A 162 3.38 11.01 7.95
CA PHE A 162 3.71 12.41 8.20
C PHE A 162 3.02 12.98 9.45
N ILE A 163 1.96 12.33 9.95
CA ILE A 163 1.25 12.75 11.18
C ILE A 163 1.85 12.14 12.45
N LEU A 164 2.56 11.02 12.35
CA LEU A 164 3.22 10.34 13.47
C LEU A 164 4.46 11.12 13.92
N ASP A 165 4.86 11.04 15.19
CA ASP A 165 6.11 11.69 15.62
C ASP A 165 7.36 10.92 15.15
N THR A 166 8.54 11.51 15.35
CA THR A 166 9.80 10.92 14.87
C THR A 166 10.14 9.62 15.59
N GLY A 167 9.81 9.49 16.88
CA GLY A 167 10.08 8.29 17.66
C GLY A 167 9.24 7.12 17.17
N ASP A 168 7.92 7.34 17.06
CA ASP A 168 6.97 6.37 16.53
C ASP A 168 7.37 5.87 15.14
N LEU A 169 7.78 6.79 14.24
CA LEU A 169 8.26 6.41 12.92
C LEU A 169 9.50 5.52 12.97
N CYS A 170 10.45 5.82 13.86
CA CYS A 170 11.64 4.99 14.00
C CYS A 170 11.27 3.59 14.51
N ASP A 171 10.42 3.51 15.53
CA ASP A 171 9.98 2.24 16.11
C ASP A 171 9.26 1.36 15.07
N PHE A 172 8.33 1.95 14.30
CA PHE A 172 7.62 1.24 13.25
C PHE A 172 8.53 0.86 12.07
N GLY A 173 9.45 1.74 11.67
CA GLY A 173 10.43 1.45 10.63
C GLY A 173 11.35 0.29 11.03
N GLU A 174 11.84 0.29 12.27
CA GLU A 174 12.65 -0.80 12.81
C GLU A 174 11.87 -2.12 12.89
N LEU A 175 10.60 -2.07 13.28
CA LEU A 175 9.71 -3.24 13.29
C LEU A 175 9.63 -3.87 11.90
N LEU A 176 9.45 -3.05 10.86
CA LEU A 176 9.42 -3.51 9.47
C LEU A 176 10.76 -4.13 9.06
N ILE A 177 11.89 -3.50 9.36
CA ILE A 177 13.22 -4.05 9.06
C ILE A 177 13.45 -5.38 9.79
N LYS A 178 13.14 -5.48 11.07
CA LYS A 178 13.25 -6.73 11.86
C LYS A 178 12.43 -7.87 11.24
N ARG A 179 11.37 -7.53 10.50
CA ARG A 179 10.46 -8.48 9.84
C ARG A 179 10.62 -8.56 8.33
N THR A 180 11.74 -8.09 7.78
CA THR A 180 12.01 -8.08 6.34
C THR A 180 11.68 -9.41 5.66
N GLN A 181 11.97 -10.55 6.29
CA GLN A 181 11.68 -11.88 5.71
C GLN A 181 10.20 -12.12 5.38
N HIS A 182 9.27 -11.50 6.11
CA HIS A 182 7.83 -11.67 5.93
C HIS A 182 7.26 -10.77 4.84
N PHE A 183 7.90 -9.62 4.59
CA PHE A 183 7.38 -8.58 3.71
C PHE A 183 8.19 -8.41 2.42
N TYR A 184 9.44 -8.89 2.38
CA TYR A 184 10.31 -8.77 1.21
C TYR A 184 10.12 -9.94 0.22
N GLN A 185 8.88 -10.30 -0.06
CA GLN A 185 8.52 -11.41 -0.97
C GLN A 185 7.25 -11.09 -1.75
N GLY A 186 7.09 -11.70 -2.93
CA GLY A 186 5.86 -11.60 -3.73
C GLY A 186 5.40 -10.16 -4.01
N GLU A 187 4.09 -9.97 -4.01
CA GLU A 187 3.45 -8.68 -4.34
C GLU A 187 3.62 -7.62 -3.25
N ILE A 188 3.86 -8.03 -2.00
CA ILE A 188 3.92 -7.13 -0.85
C ILE A 188 5.27 -6.41 -0.72
N LYS A 189 6.31 -6.93 -1.40
CA LYS A 189 7.67 -6.36 -1.42
C LYS A 189 7.71 -4.88 -1.84
N ARG A 190 6.95 -4.52 -2.88
CA ARG A 190 6.92 -3.14 -3.37
C ARG A 190 6.35 -2.20 -2.31
N LEU A 191 5.25 -2.59 -1.66
CA LEU A 191 4.63 -1.81 -0.60
C LEU A 191 5.59 -1.66 0.58
N PHE A 192 6.23 -2.75 1.01
CA PHE A 192 7.22 -2.72 2.08
C PHE A 192 8.34 -1.69 1.83
N LEU A 193 8.94 -1.71 0.64
CA LEU A 193 9.99 -0.76 0.29
C LEU A 193 9.47 0.66 0.15
N ALA A 194 8.27 0.84 -0.42
CA ALA A 194 7.63 2.14 -0.53
C ALA A 194 7.33 2.76 0.84
N THR A 195 6.88 1.97 1.81
CA THR A 195 6.63 2.41 3.19
C THR A 195 7.91 2.82 3.90
N LEU A 196 8.98 2.03 3.79
CA LEU A 196 10.26 2.41 4.39
C LEU A 196 10.87 3.65 3.71
N SER A 197 10.81 3.76 2.38
CA SER A 197 11.31 4.94 1.64
C SER A 197 10.52 6.19 2.02
N SER A 198 9.19 6.10 2.04
CA SER A 198 8.36 7.26 2.32
C SER A 198 8.50 7.74 3.77
N LEU A 199 8.73 6.82 4.71
CA LEU A 199 9.10 7.12 6.10
C LEU A 199 10.47 7.79 6.18
N TYR A 200 11.46 7.23 5.49
CA TYR A 200 12.79 7.84 5.36
C TYR A 200 12.71 9.28 4.84
N GLY A 201 11.92 9.55 3.80
CA GLY A 201 11.67 10.90 3.29
C GLY A 201 11.12 11.86 4.35
N VAL A 202 10.21 11.40 5.22
CA VAL A 202 9.71 12.21 6.35
C VAL A 202 10.82 12.52 7.37
N LEU A 203 11.69 11.57 7.67
CA LEU A 203 12.83 11.79 8.58
C LEU A 203 13.82 12.81 8.00
N VAL A 204 14.09 12.74 6.69
CA VAL A 204 14.89 13.73 5.97
C VAL A 204 14.24 15.11 6.06
N GLU A 205 12.92 15.19 5.86
CA GLU A 205 12.19 16.45 5.95
C GLU A 205 12.21 17.08 7.36
N ARG A 206 12.27 16.23 8.39
CA ARG A 206 12.40 16.63 9.80
C ARG A 206 13.84 16.89 10.22
N GLN A 207 14.80 16.73 9.31
CA GLN A 207 16.24 16.83 9.59
C GLN A 207 16.70 15.88 10.73
N ALA A 208 16.00 14.75 10.90
CA ALA A 208 16.38 13.68 11.82
C ALA A 208 17.50 12.83 11.18
N PHE A 209 18.66 13.45 10.94
CA PHE A 209 19.69 12.90 10.04
C PHE A 209 20.30 11.59 10.51
N ARG A 210 20.40 11.40 11.83
CA ARG A 210 20.92 10.15 12.41
C ARG A 210 19.99 8.98 12.07
N GLU A 211 18.70 9.16 12.35
CA GLU A 211 17.65 8.18 12.10
C GLU A 211 17.48 7.96 10.59
N ALA A 212 17.44 9.04 9.80
CA ALA A 212 17.36 8.98 8.35
C ALA A 212 18.53 8.19 7.74
N SER A 213 19.74 8.36 8.26
CA SER A 213 20.93 7.63 7.80
C SER A 213 20.84 6.12 8.06
N TYR A 214 20.25 5.71 9.19
CA TYR A 214 19.99 4.30 9.49
C TYR A 214 19.08 3.66 8.43
N PHE A 215 17.93 4.28 8.13
CA PHE A 215 16.99 3.75 7.13
C PHE A 215 17.56 3.82 5.71
N ARG A 216 18.31 4.87 5.38
CA ARG A 216 19.00 5.01 4.09
C ARG A 216 19.93 3.83 3.81
N ALA A 217 20.71 3.39 4.81
CA ALA A 217 21.64 2.27 4.65
C ALA A 217 20.90 0.98 4.26
N PHE A 218 19.80 0.66 4.94
CA PHE A 218 18.97 -0.50 4.61
C PHE A 218 18.36 -0.38 3.21
N LEU A 219 17.74 0.76 2.90
CA LEU A 219 17.09 0.98 1.61
C LEU A 219 18.07 0.92 0.44
N GLN A 220 19.29 1.44 0.61
CA GLN A 220 20.32 1.40 -0.42
C GLN A 220 20.77 -0.02 -0.79
N GLU A 221 20.71 -0.96 0.16
CA GLU A 221 20.96 -2.38 -0.11
C GLU A 221 19.77 -3.06 -0.81
N LYS A 222 18.53 -2.69 -0.45
CA LYS A 222 17.32 -3.45 -0.83
C LYS A 222 16.55 -2.91 -2.03
N VAL A 223 16.61 -1.61 -2.30
CA VAL A 223 15.88 -0.95 -3.39
C VAL A 223 16.61 -1.23 -4.71
N THR A 224 15.89 -1.83 -5.66
CA THR A 224 16.43 -2.16 -6.99
C THR A 224 15.60 -1.53 -8.09
N GLN A 225 16.12 -1.53 -9.32
CA GLN A 225 15.39 -1.03 -10.49
C GLN A 225 14.15 -1.87 -10.85
N LYS A 226 13.95 -3.06 -10.24
CA LYS A 226 12.72 -3.85 -10.43
C LYS A 226 11.49 -3.13 -9.86
N GLU A 227 11.66 -2.35 -8.80
CA GLU A 227 10.63 -1.52 -8.19
C GLU A 227 10.82 -0.06 -8.60
N LEU A 228 10.66 0.22 -9.90
CA LEU A 228 11.09 1.48 -10.54
C LEU A 228 10.60 2.75 -9.83
N GLU A 229 9.32 2.80 -9.42
CA GLU A 229 8.77 3.95 -8.70
C GLU A 229 9.50 4.18 -7.37
N VAL A 230 9.68 3.13 -6.57
CA VAL A 230 10.40 3.22 -5.29
C VAL A 230 11.85 3.64 -5.51
N PHE A 231 12.50 3.08 -6.55
CA PHE A 231 13.85 3.46 -6.94
C PHE A 231 13.95 4.95 -7.30
N ILE A 232 12.97 5.49 -8.02
CA ILE A 232 12.93 6.91 -8.36
C ILE A 232 12.77 7.76 -7.10
N CYS A 233 11.73 7.50 -6.28
CA CYS A 233 11.45 8.24 -5.06
C CYS A 233 12.64 8.23 -4.09
N PHE A 234 13.19 7.04 -3.81
CA PHE A 234 14.33 6.87 -2.92
C PHE A 234 15.56 7.66 -3.39
N ASN A 235 15.84 7.70 -4.69
CA ASN A 235 16.97 8.47 -5.21
C ASN A 235 16.77 9.98 -5.07
N ILE A 236 15.55 10.49 -5.24
CA ILE A 236 15.25 11.91 -5.00
C ILE A 236 15.48 12.24 -3.52
N GLU A 237 14.92 11.42 -2.61
CA GLU A 237 15.05 11.58 -1.17
C GLU A 237 16.52 11.46 -0.70
N LYS A 238 17.31 10.59 -1.33
CA LYS A 238 18.75 10.44 -1.09
C LYS A 238 19.54 11.68 -1.50
N LEU A 239 19.30 12.21 -2.70
CA LEU A 239 19.96 13.42 -3.17
C LEU A 239 19.56 14.63 -2.31
N ALA A 240 18.29 14.72 -1.90
CA ALA A 240 17.83 15.76 -0.96
C ALA A 240 18.50 15.64 0.41
N HIS A 241 18.68 14.42 0.92
CA HIS A 241 19.42 14.19 2.16
C HIS A 241 20.89 14.62 2.02
N ASP A 242 21.57 14.28 0.92
CA ASP A 242 22.94 14.73 0.65
C ASP A 242 23.03 16.27 0.58
N TYR A 243 22.06 16.93 -0.03
CA TYR A 243 21.96 18.40 -0.05
C TYR A 243 21.71 19.00 1.33
N LEU A 244 20.90 18.38 2.18
CA LEU A 244 20.63 18.89 3.52
C LEU A 244 21.84 18.72 4.46
N LEU A 245 22.65 17.68 4.27
CA LEU A 245 23.94 17.49 4.96
C LEU A 245 25.00 18.49 4.49
N ASP A 246 24.98 18.84 3.19
CA ASP A 246 25.90 19.80 2.59
C ASP A 246 25.20 20.67 1.53
N ARG A 247 24.74 21.86 1.95
CA ARG A 247 23.89 22.77 1.15
C ARG A 247 24.68 23.51 0.06
N THR A 248 25.24 22.77 -0.88
CA THR A 248 25.97 23.32 -2.03
C THR A 248 25.07 23.48 -3.25
N LYS A 249 25.39 24.47 -4.09
CA LYS A 249 24.76 24.63 -5.42
C LYS A 249 24.90 23.35 -6.27
N LYS A 250 26.03 22.64 -6.13
CA LYS A 250 26.28 21.38 -6.84
C LYS A 250 25.25 20.31 -6.45
N ASN A 251 25.01 20.09 -5.16
CA ASN A 251 24.06 19.09 -4.70
C ASN A 251 22.63 19.44 -5.12
N LEU A 252 22.26 20.74 -5.06
CA LEU A 252 20.97 21.21 -5.57
C LEU A 252 20.80 20.95 -7.07
N THR A 253 21.82 21.27 -7.89
CA THR A 253 21.80 20.99 -9.34
C THR A 253 21.65 19.50 -9.64
N GLN A 254 22.29 18.62 -8.86
CA GLN A 254 22.13 17.17 -9.05
C GLN A 254 20.68 16.70 -8.85
N ILE A 255 19.97 17.26 -7.88
CA ILE A 255 18.55 16.96 -7.64
C ILE A 255 17.71 17.42 -8.83
N GLU A 256 17.86 18.67 -9.28
CA GLU A 256 17.10 19.22 -10.41
C GLU A 256 17.38 18.49 -11.72
N ASP A 257 18.64 18.15 -12.01
CA ASP A 257 19.01 17.35 -13.18
C ASP A 257 18.33 15.97 -13.17
N TYR A 258 18.23 15.34 -11.99
CA TYR A 258 17.55 14.06 -11.84
C TYR A 258 16.04 14.20 -12.06
N LEU A 259 15.41 15.21 -11.46
CA LEU A 259 13.98 15.51 -11.65
C LEU A 259 13.65 15.80 -13.12
N ASN A 260 14.48 16.56 -13.83
CA ASN A 260 14.31 16.85 -15.25
C ASN A 260 14.35 15.57 -16.10
N LYS A 261 15.27 14.63 -15.81
CA LYS A 261 15.35 13.33 -16.52
C LYS A 261 14.13 12.45 -16.27
N ILE A 262 13.51 12.55 -15.10
CA ILE A 262 12.28 11.82 -14.78
C ILE A 262 11.08 12.48 -15.45
N GLU A 263 11.07 13.81 -15.54
CA GLU A 263 10.01 14.56 -16.21
C GLU A 263 9.96 14.25 -17.72
N THR A 264 11.11 14.07 -18.38
CA THR A 264 11.17 13.75 -19.82
C THR A 264 10.53 12.41 -20.19
N ILE A 265 10.44 11.47 -19.24
CA ILE A 265 9.75 10.18 -19.44
C ILE A 265 8.27 10.22 -19.03
N GLY A 266 7.73 11.40 -18.73
CA GLY A 266 6.30 11.62 -18.48
C GLY A 266 5.86 11.52 -17.02
N VAL A 267 6.78 11.39 -16.06
CA VAL A 267 6.49 11.24 -14.62
C VAL A 267 6.28 12.62 -13.97
N THR A 268 5.34 13.40 -14.50
CA THR A 268 5.17 14.84 -14.20
C THR A 268 4.55 15.11 -12.82
N VAL A 269 3.56 14.33 -12.40
CA VAL A 269 2.87 14.50 -11.10
C VAL A 269 3.85 14.35 -9.94
N LEU A 270 4.67 13.30 -9.97
CA LEU A 270 5.68 13.02 -8.96
C LEU A 270 6.77 14.11 -8.93
N VAL A 271 7.24 14.55 -10.10
CA VAL A 271 8.24 15.63 -10.19
C VAL A 271 7.70 16.93 -9.60
N LYS A 272 6.44 17.29 -9.90
CA LYS A 272 5.80 18.48 -9.32
C LYS A 272 5.72 18.38 -7.80
N PHE A 273 5.33 17.21 -7.27
CA PHE A 273 5.30 16.96 -5.83
C PHE A 273 6.68 17.18 -5.19
N TYR A 274 7.74 16.55 -5.73
CA TYR A 274 9.07 16.68 -5.15
C TYR A 274 9.68 18.08 -5.28
N ARG A 275 9.39 18.83 -6.35
CA ARG A 275 9.80 20.24 -6.44
C ARG A 275 9.15 21.09 -5.35
N GLU A 276 7.87 20.88 -5.06
CA GLU A 276 7.19 21.57 -3.94
C GLU A 276 7.73 21.11 -2.58
N TRP A 277 8.03 19.83 -2.43
CA TRP A 277 8.67 19.29 -1.23
C TRP A 277 10.06 19.90 -1.00
N LEU A 278 10.91 20.01 -2.02
CA LEU A 278 12.22 20.66 -1.93
C LEU A 278 12.13 22.13 -1.51
N LYS A 279 11.18 22.90 -2.06
CA LYS A 279 10.92 24.28 -1.61
C LYS A 279 10.60 24.37 -0.12
N LYS A 280 9.84 23.40 0.42
CA LYS A 280 9.56 23.32 1.86
C LYS A 280 10.80 22.98 2.68
N LEU A 281 11.73 22.19 2.14
CA LEU A 281 13.00 21.89 2.81
C LEU A 281 13.92 23.10 2.89
N GLU A 282 14.01 23.87 1.81
CA GLU A 282 14.86 25.06 1.74
C GLU A 282 14.44 26.17 2.69
N SER A 283 13.13 26.30 2.94
CA SER A 283 12.58 27.30 3.86
C SER A 283 12.80 26.96 5.34
N LYS A 284 13.16 25.72 5.68
CA LYS A 284 13.44 25.32 7.07
C LYS A 284 14.88 25.70 7.48
N PRO A 285 15.07 26.35 8.64
CA PRO A 285 16.39 26.58 9.21
C PRO A 285 17.07 25.24 9.54
N VAL A 286 18.41 25.24 9.55
CA VAL A 286 19.18 24.06 9.96
C VAL A 286 18.96 23.84 11.45
N THR A 287 18.43 22.67 11.82
CA THR A 287 18.42 22.24 13.22
C THR A 287 19.79 21.67 13.54
N ASN A 288 20.59 22.44 14.28
CA ASN A 288 21.88 22.01 14.85
C ASN A 288 21.67 20.93 15.92
#